data_AF-A0A068TGC1-F1
#
_entry.id   AF-A0A068TGC1-F1
#
_cell.length_a   1.000
_cell.length_b   1.000
_cell.length_c   1.000
_cell.angle_alpha   90.00
_cell.angle_beta   90.00
_cell.angle_gamma   90.00
#
_symmetry.space_group_name_H-M   'P 1'
#
loop_
_entity.id
_entity.type
_entity.pdbx_description
1 polymer ?
#
loop_
_entity_poly.entity_id
_entity_poly.type
_entity_poly.pdbx_seq_one_letter_code
_entity_poly.pdbx_strand_id
1 'polypeptide(L)'
;MSSHGQAPHAPAHESASEAHHGHSNGHQAGHGTLKGYLIGFSLSVILTAIPFWLVMSGAIDSKLFTAFLVMGLGVIQIVVHMVYFLHMNPRSEGGWTMMALLFTLVLVGITLAGSLWVMHHLNTNMMPMSPEMMKNMP
;
A
#
# COMPACT_ATOMS: atom_id res chain seq x y z
N MET A 1 70.45 -39.48 23.87
CA MET A 1 69.03 -39.39 23.44
C MET A 1 68.20 -39.66 24.68
N SER A 2 67.63 -38.62 25.28
CA SER A 2 66.98 -38.65 26.59
C SER A 2 65.52 -39.10 26.45
N SER A 3 65.07 -40.04 27.28
CA SER A 3 63.66 -40.47 27.36
C SER A 3 63.06 -40.23 28.75
N HIS A 4 61.81 -39.76 28.76
CA HIS A 4 60.75 -39.87 29.78
C HIS A 4 60.91 -39.04 31.07
N GLY A 5 59.90 -38.36 31.60
CA GLY A 5 58.47 -38.30 31.28
C GLY A 5 57.73 -37.36 32.27
N GLN A 6 56.39 -37.42 32.21
CA GLN A 6 55.40 -36.89 33.18
C GLN A 6 54.73 -35.52 32.89
N ALA A 7 53.50 -35.58 32.35
CA ALA A 7 52.36 -34.72 32.68
C ALA A 7 51.28 -35.65 33.29
N PRO A 8 50.32 -35.23 34.16
CA PRO A 8 49.29 -34.21 33.85
C PRO A 8 48.77 -33.41 35.07
N HIS A 9 47.82 -32.48 34.86
CA HIS A 9 46.59 -32.22 35.64
C HIS A 9 46.09 -30.76 35.44
N ALA A 10 44.77 -30.64 35.25
CA ALA A 10 44.03 -29.49 34.69
C ALA A 10 43.38 -28.59 35.78
N PRO A 11 42.20 -27.99 35.52
CA PRO A 11 41.95 -26.60 35.17
C PRO A 11 41.52 -25.73 36.38
N ALA A 12 41.82 -24.44 36.37
CA ALA A 12 41.26 -23.50 37.37
C ALA A 12 39.90 -22.97 36.89
N HIS A 13 38.83 -23.52 37.44
CA HIS A 13 37.50 -22.92 37.51
C HIS A 13 37.45 -22.04 38.78
N GLU A 14 37.18 -20.75 38.64
CA GLU A 14 36.53 -19.97 39.70
C GLU A 14 35.17 -19.51 39.18
N SER A 15 34.14 -19.82 39.95
CA SER A 15 32.74 -19.56 39.65
C SER A 15 32.12 -18.77 40.80
N ALA A 16 31.10 -17.99 40.43
CA ALA A 16 29.99 -17.48 41.24
C ALA A 16 30.20 -16.16 42.01
N SER A 17 29.42 -15.13 41.67
CA SER A 17 28.03 -15.04 42.17
C SER A 17 27.29 -13.82 41.61
N GLU A 18 26.07 -14.08 41.17
CA GLU A 18 25.03 -13.13 40.77
C GLU A 18 24.57 -12.26 41.95
N ALA A 19 24.23 -10.99 41.67
CA ALA A 19 23.17 -10.29 42.39
C ALA A 19 22.55 -9.18 41.51
N HIS A 20 21.37 -9.52 40.99
CA HIS A 20 20.23 -8.66 40.65
C HIS A 20 20.33 -7.16 40.92
N HIS A 21 20.11 -6.36 39.88
CA HIS A 21 19.20 -5.22 39.95
C HIS A 21 18.40 -5.12 38.65
N GLY A 22 17.11 -5.44 38.76
CA GLY A 22 16.14 -5.17 37.71
C GLY A 22 15.86 -3.68 37.63
N HIS A 23 15.81 -3.17 36.41
CA HIS A 23 14.86 -2.13 36.06
C HIS A 23 14.24 -2.47 34.70
N SER A 24 12.96 -2.78 34.79
CA SER A 24 11.99 -2.81 33.71
C SER A 24 11.96 -1.49 32.95
N ASN A 25 12.59 -1.45 31.77
CA ASN A 25 12.12 -0.62 30.66
C ASN A 25 11.40 -1.60 29.71
N GLY A 26 10.08 -1.72 29.76
CA GLY A 26 9.19 -0.64 29.35
C GLY A 26 9.00 -0.69 27.84
N HIS A 27 8.19 -1.65 27.38
CA HIS A 27 7.40 -1.63 26.14
C HIS A 27 8.01 -1.01 24.87
N GLN A 28 8.85 -1.71 24.10
CA GLN A 28 9.04 -1.33 22.68
C GLN A 28 9.70 -2.41 21.81
N ALA A 29 9.05 -3.55 21.59
CA ALA A 29 9.57 -4.56 20.65
C ALA A 29 8.54 -5.22 19.70
N GLY A 30 7.27 -4.79 19.71
CA GLY A 30 6.23 -5.42 18.86
C GLY A 30 5.16 -4.48 18.27
N HIS A 31 5.22 -3.17 18.52
CA HIS A 31 4.12 -2.25 18.21
C HIS A 31 4.21 -1.49 16.88
N GLY A 32 5.11 -1.87 15.97
CA GLY A 32 5.20 -1.23 14.65
C GLY A 32 4.07 -1.64 13.70
N THR A 33 3.67 -2.91 13.76
CA THR A 33 2.72 -3.50 12.80
C THR A 33 1.28 -3.21 13.20
N LEU A 34 0.88 -3.56 14.43
CA LEU A 34 -0.50 -3.33 14.91
C LEU A 34 -0.88 -1.84 14.90
N LYS A 35 0.01 -0.96 15.36
CA LYS A 35 -0.23 0.50 15.35
C LYS A 35 -0.30 1.04 13.92
N GLY A 36 0.54 0.54 13.01
CA GLY A 36 0.51 0.91 11.59
C GLY A 36 -0.79 0.48 10.90
N TYR A 37 -1.23 -0.76 11.13
CA TYR A 37 -2.52 -1.25 10.63
C TYR A 37 -3.70 -0.47 11.20
N LEU A 38 -3.69 -0.13 12.50
CA LEU A 38 -4.75 0.67 13.12
C LEU A 38 -4.80 2.11 12.58
N ILE A 39 -3.63 2.73 12.33
CA ILE A 39 -3.55 4.05 11.70
C ILE A 39 -4.09 3.98 10.27
N GLY A 40 -3.64 3.00 9.48
CA GLY A 40 -4.13 2.79 8.12
C GLY A 40 -5.62 2.51 8.03
N PHE A 41 -6.13 1.71 8.96
CA PHE A 41 -7.55 1.43 9.09
C PHE A 41 -8.34 2.70 9.40
N SER A 42 -7.89 3.50 10.37
CA SER A 42 -8.54 4.77 10.71
C SER A 42 -8.51 5.74 9.53
N LEU A 43 -7.38 5.85 8.83
CA LEU A 43 -7.22 6.72 7.66
C LEU A 43 -8.13 6.29 6.50
N SER A 44 -8.20 4.99 6.23
CA SER A 44 -9.09 4.37 5.23
C SER A 44 -10.56 4.64 5.54
N VAL A 45 -10.98 4.48 6.80
CA VAL A 45 -12.36 4.74 7.23
C VAL A 45 -12.72 6.22 7.06
N ILE A 46 -11.85 7.14 7.51
CA ILE A 46 -12.08 8.58 7.37
C ILE A 46 -12.15 8.97 5.89
N LEU A 47 -11.19 8.51 5.08
CA LEU A 47 -11.11 8.85 3.67
C LEU A 47 -12.27 8.27 2.86
N THR A 48 -12.90 7.20 3.34
CA THR A 48 -14.13 6.64 2.73
C THR A 48 -15.39 7.33 3.24
N ALA A 49 -15.42 7.75 4.50
CA ALA A 49 -16.57 8.45 5.08
C ALA A 49 -16.81 9.82 4.44
N ILE A 50 -15.73 10.56 4.13
CA ILE A 50 -15.79 11.88 3.46
C ILE A 50 -16.57 11.83 2.13
N PRO A 51 -16.19 11.00 1.12
CA PRO A 51 -16.89 10.94 -0.15
C PRO A 51 -18.32 10.42 0.01
N PHE A 52 -18.58 9.47 0.91
CA PHE A 52 -19.94 9.00 1.19
C PHE A 52 -20.83 10.13 1.74
N TRP A 53 -20.32 10.87 2.72
CA TRP A 53 -21.04 12.00 3.30
C TRP A 53 -21.25 13.12 2.28
N LEU A 54 -20.24 13.42 1.46
CA LEU A 54 -20.33 14.41 0.39
C LEU A 54 -21.42 14.06 -0.63
N VAL A 55 -21.52 12.79 -1.04
CA VAL A 55 -22.54 12.32 -1.99
C VAL A 55 -23.93 12.31 -1.36
N MET A 56 -24.04 11.87 -0.10
CA MET A 56 -25.32 11.74 0.60
C MET A 56 -25.92 13.10 0.98
N SER A 57 -25.08 14.05 1.40
CA SER A 57 -25.52 15.41 1.74
C SER A 57 -25.93 16.22 0.51
N GLY A 58 -25.47 15.83 -0.68
CA GLY A 58 -25.68 16.62 -1.90
C GLY A 58 -25.14 18.04 -1.77
N ALA A 59 -24.13 18.27 -0.92
CA ALA A 59 -23.66 19.61 -0.54
C ALA A 59 -23.13 20.46 -1.72
N ILE A 60 -22.94 19.85 -2.89
CA ILE A 60 -22.53 20.52 -4.12
C ILE A 60 -23.61 20.31 -5.19
N ASP A 61 -24.17 21.40 -5.70
CA ASP A 61 -25.21 21.41 -6.74
C ASP A 61 -24.79 20.70 -8.04
N SER A 62 -23.49 20.71 -8.34
CA SER A 62 -22.95 20.06 -9.54
C SER A 62 -22.57 18.60 -9.29
N LYS A 63 -23.46 17.69 -9.67
CA LYS A 63 -23.24 16.22 -9.62
C LYS A 63 -21.95 15.78 -10.32
N LEU A 64 -21.57 16.46 -11.40
CA LEU A 64 -20.31 16.17 -12.10
C LEU A 64 -19.09 16.51 -11.25
N PHE A 65 -19.09 17.65 -10.56
CA PHE A 65 -17.98 18.03 -9.69
C PHE A 65 -17.86 17.08 -8.50
N THR A 66 -18.98 16.71 -7.87
CA THR A 66 -19.01 15.69 -6.82
C THR A 66 -18.44 14.36 -7.32
N ALA A 67 -18.81 13.93 -8.52
CA ALA A 67 -18.29 12.69 -9.11
C ALA A 67 -16.77 12.75 -9.33
N PHE A 68 -16.24 13.85 -9.86
CA PHE A 68 -14.79 14.03 -10.01
C PHE A 68 -14.05 14.01 -8.66
N LEU A 69 -14.60 14.69 -7.64
CA LEU A 69 -14.00 14.74 -6.32
C LEU A 69 -13.99 13.36 -5.65
N VAL A 70 -15.10 12.62 -5.72
CA VAL A 70 -15.19 11.24 -5.21
C VAL A 70 -14.22 10.31 -5.93
N MET A 71 -14.11 10.44 -7.26
CA MET A 71 -13.16 9.66 -8.05
C MET A 71 -11.71 9.95 -7.63
N GLY A 72 -11.36 11.22 -7.42
CA GLY A 72 -10.03 11.61 -6.92
C GLY A 72 -9.75 11.06 -5.52
N LEU A 73 -10.71 11.14 -4.60
CA LEU A 73 -10.60 10.54 -3.26
C LEU A 73 -10.46 9.01 -3.33
N GLY A 74 -11.13 8.36 -4.29
CA GLY A 74 -10.98 6.93 -4.55
C GLY A 74 -9.57 6.53 -4.99
N VAL A 75 -8.92 7.34 -5.83
CA VAL A 75 -7.51 7.11 -6.20
C VAL A 75 -6.60 7.21 -4.99
N ILE A 76 -6.79 8.23 -4.13
CA ILE A 76 -6.02 8.40 -2.89
C ILE A 76 -6.26 7.19 -1.96
N GLN A 77 -7.49 6.69 -1.88
CA GLN A 77 -7.85 5.53 -1.08
C GLN A 77 -7.12 4.27 -1.52
N ILE A 78 -6.95 4.04 -2.82
CA ILE A 78 -6.14 2.94 -3.35
C ILE A 78 -4.69 3.05 -2.85
N VAL A 79 -4.10 4.24 -2.87
CA VAL A 79 -2.73 4.47 -2.39
C VAL A 79 -2.62 4.20 -0.88
N VAL A 80 -3.55 4.71 -0.08
CA VAL A 80 -3.60 4.46 1.38
C VAL A 80 -3.71 2.97 1.66
N HIS A 81 -4.58 2.26 0.95
CA HIS A 81 -4.76 0.82 1.13
C HIS A 81 -3.49 0.03 0.78
N MET A 82 -2.83 0.39 -0.34
CA MET A 82 -1.57 -0.23 -0.75
C MET A 82 -0.43 0.00 0.25
N VAL A 83 -0.32 1.19 0.84
CA VAL A 83 0.74 1.51 1.81
C VAL A 83 0.50 0.84 3.16
N TYR A 84 -0.72 0.92 3.70
CA TYR A 84 -0.99 0.49 5.07
C TYR A 84 -1.47 -0.96 5.22
N PHE A 85 -2.25 -1.50 4.26
CA PHE A 85 -2.81 -2.85 4.37
C PHE A 85 -1.94 -3.89 3.68
N LEU A 86 -1.37 -3.58 2.51
CA LEU A 86 -0.46 -4.49 1.82
C LEU A 86 0.95 -4.54 2.46
N HIS A 87 1.18 -3.80 3.55
CA HIS A 87 2.41 -3.78 4.35
C HIS A 87 3.67 -3.97 3.49
N MET A 88 3.77 -3.20 2.41
CA MET A 88 5.05 -2.98 1.78
C MET A 88 5.85 -2.10 2.72
N ASN A 89 6.47 -2.76 3.69
CA ASN A 89 7.46 -2.13 4.53
C ASN A 89 8.51 -1.59 3.55
N PRO A 90 8.85 -0.29 3.53
CA PRO A 90 9.97 0.24 2.73
C PRO A 90 11.34 -0.38 3.10
N ARG A 91 11.32 -1.46 3.89
CA ARG A 91 12.43 -2.22 4.42
C ARG A 91 12.43 -3.71 4.00
N SER A 92 11.40 -4.24 3.33
CA SER A 92 11.49 -5.56 2.70
C SER A 92 12.11 -5.40 1.31
N GLU A 93 13.32 -5.92 1.12
CA GLU A 93 14.08 -5.92 -0.15
C GLU A 93 14.63 -4.57 -0.64
N GLY A 94 14.90 -3.60 0.26
CA GLY A 94 15.71 -2.42 -0.08
C GLY A 94 15.08 -1.47 -1.12
N GLY A 95 13.74 -1.40 -1.20
CA GLY A 95 13.03 -0.46 -2.06
C GLY A 95 12.82 -0.92 -3.50
N TRP A 96 13.37 -2.07 -3.90
CA TRP A 96 13.17 -2.63 -5.26
C TRP A 96 11.72 -3.01 -5.52
N THR A 97 11.05 -3.61 -4.54
CA THR A 97 9.62 -3.93 -4.63
C THR A 97 8.79 -2.65 -4.77
N MET A 98 9.17 -1.55 -4.09
CA MET A 98 8.45 -0.26 -4.16
C MET A 98 8.56 0.35 -5.56
N MET A 99 9.73 0.23 -6.22
CA MET A 99 9.92 0.65 -7.60
C MET A 99 9.11 -0.21 -8.58
N ALA A 100 9.07 -1.53 -8.36
CA ALA A 100 8.25 -2.43 -9.16
C ALA A 100 6.75 -2.10 -9.00
N LEU A 101 6.27 -1.81 -7.79
CA LEU A 101 4.88 -1.44 -7.55
C LEU A 101 4.52 -0.10 -8.19
N LEU A 102 5.38 0.91 -8.07
CA LEU A 102 5.19 2.21 -8.74
C LEU A 102 5.13 2.05 -10.26
N PHE A 103 6.02 1.24 -10.83
CA PHE A 103 6.00 0.91 -12.25
C PHE A 103 4.69 0.23 -12.66
N THR A 104 4.22 -0.75 -11.89
CA THR A 104 2.93 -1.41 -12.13
C THR A 104 1.77 -0.43 -12.04
N LEU A 105 1.76 0.49 -11.06
CA LEU A 105 0.71 1.49 -10.91
C LEU A 105 0.65 2.44 -12.11
N VAL A 106 1.81 2.90 -12.58
CA VAL A 106 1.91 3.75 -13.79
C VAL A 106 1.43 2.98 -15.02
N LEU A 107 1.84 1.72 -15.18
CA LEU A 107 1.40 0.87 -16.28
C LEU A 107 -0.12 0.72 -16.27
N VAL A 108 -0.72 0.38 -15.12
CA VAL A 108 -2.18 0.27 -14.95
C VAL A 108 -2.87 1.61 -15.24
N GLY A 109 -2.31 2.72 -14.78
CA GLY A 109 -2.85 4.05 -15.07
C GLY A 109 -2.87 4.36 -16.57
N ILE A 110 -1.78 4.07 -17.27
CA ILE A 110 -1.67 4.29 -18.72
C ILE A 110 -2.60 3.33 -19.48
N THR A 111 -2.70 2.07 -19.11
CA THR A 111 -3.58 1.11 -19.80
C THR A 111 -5.04 1.43 -19.60
N LEU A 112 -5.46 1.83 -18.40
CA LEU A 112 -6.83 2.29 -18.15
C LEU A 112 -7.14 3.57 -18.91
N ALA A 113 -6.30 4.61 -18.79
CA ALA A 113 -6.48 5.86 -19.51
C ALA A 113 -6.49 5.65 -21.03
N GLY A 114 -5.56 4.84 -21.54
CA GLY A 114 -5.48 4.46 -22.95
C GLY A 114 -6.72 3.68 -23.42
N SER A 115 -7.24 2.74 -22.62
CA SER A 115 -8.44 1.98 -22.96
C SER A 115 -9.69 2.87 -23.02
N LEU A 116 -9.88 3.77 -22.05
CA LEU A 116 -10.97 4.74 -22.04
C LEU A 116 -10.85 5.71 -23.22
N TRP A 117 -9.64 6.20 -23.50
CA TRP A 117 -9.37 7.08 -24.63
C TRP A 117 -9.68 6.40 -25.96
N VAL A 118 -9.18 5.18 -26.18
CA VAL A 118 -9.42 4.42 -27.42
C VAL A 118 -10.91 4.15 -27.60
N MET A 119 -11.61 3.72 -26.56
CA MET A 119 -13.05 3.48 -26.64
C MET A 119 -13.84 4.77 -26.94
N HIS A 120 -13.51 5.87 -26.26
CA HIS A 120 -14.13 7.18 -26.51
C HIS A 120 -13.83 7.69 -27.92
N HIS A 121 -12.58 7.56 -28.37
CA HIS A 121 -12.14 7.97 -29.69
C HIS A 121 -12.83 7.15 -30.79
N LEU A 122 -12.89 5.83 -30.65
CA LEU A 122 -13.60 4.97 -31.59
C LEU A 122 -15.11 5.25 -31.58
N ASN A 123 -15.74 5.44 -30.43
CA ASN A 123 -17.16 5.81 -30.36
C ASN A 123 -17.46 7.16 -31.04
N THR A 124 -16.57 8.14 -30.87
CA THR A 124 -16.73 9.47 -31.50
C THR A 124 -16.49 9.42 -33.01
N ASN A 125 -15.54 8.60 -33.47
CA ASN A 125 -15.20 8.47 -34.90
C ASN A 125 -16.06 7.44 -35.64
N MET A 126 -16.75 6.56 -34.93
CA MET A 126 -17.78 5.67 -35.47
C MET A 126 -19.14 6.28 -35.19
N MET A 127 -19.47 7.40 -35.87
CA MET A 127 -20.85 7.86 -35.90
C MET A 127 -21.73 6.72 -36.45
N PRO A 128 -22.71 6.20 -35.69
CA PRO A 128 -23.70 5.29 -36.25
C PRO A 128 -24.42 6.02 -37.38
N MET A 129 -24.51 5.36 -38.53
CA MET A 129 -25.36 5.79 -39.64
C MET A 129 -26.72 6.21 -39.06
N SER A 130 -27.11 7.47 -39.24
CA SER A 130 -28.41 7.90 -38.69
C SER A 130 -29.52 7.07 -39.37
N PRO A 131 -30.57 6.67 -38.64
CA PRO A 131 -31.69 5.88 -39.21
C PRO A 131 -32.33 6.55 -40.45
N GLU A 132 -32.20 7.87 -40.59
CA GLU A 132 -32.64 8.66 -41.74
C GLU A 132 -31.86 8.33 -43.03
N MET A 133 -30.59 7.91 -42.94
CA MET A 133 -29.74 7.58 -44.10
C MET A 133 -30.02 6.16 -44.64
N MET A 134 -30.45 5.22 -43.78
CA MET A 134 -30.86 3.86 -44.20
C MET A 134 -32.24 3.84 -44.89
N LYS A 135 -33.13 4.79 -44.57
CA LYS A 135 -34.48 4.89 -45.14
C LYS A 135 -34.50 5.42 -46.59
N ASN A 136 -33.44 6.09 -47.03
CA ASN A 136 -33.31 6.67 -48.38
C ASN A 136 -32.34 5.88 -49.29
N MET A 137 -32.03 4.62 -48.96
CA MET A 137 -31.37 3.71 -49.91
C MET A 137 -32.37 3.37 -51.04
N PRO A 138 -31.98 3.51 -52.33
CA PRO A 138 -32.84 3.21 -53.47
C PRO A 138 -33.16 1.71 -53.60
#